data_AF-A7ZB87-F1
#
_entry.id   AF-A7ZB87-F1
#
_cell.length_a   1.000
_cell.length_b   1.000
_cell.length_c   1.000
_cell.angle_alpha   90.00
_cell.angle_beta   90.00
_cell.angle_gamma   90.00
#
_symmetry.space_group_name_H-M   'P 1'
#
loop_
_entity.id
_entity.type
_entity.pdbx_description
1 polymer ?
#
loop_
_entity_poly.entity_id
_entity_poly.type
_entity_poly.pdbx_seq_one_letter_code
_entity_poly.pdbx_strand_id
1 'polypeptide(L)'
;MLIDKYGRVVDYLRISVTQRCNFRCRYCMPTTPFSWTPKENLLTFEELFLFVKVAIDEGVKKIRITGGEPLVRKDLDVFIKMISDYKPDIDLALTTNGFMLPHFAKRLKDAGLKRINMSLDTLNEQKAKFIAQKSVLHEVLAGFEAALDAGLKVKINTVALKGFNDDELVNLLEFAKFRNSQIRFIEYMENSHAKEDLKGLKSDEILKIISQKYNVTKDEKLPNAPASIYRLDDGYKFGIIDPHKHDFCESCNRIRLSAEGLLIPCLYFEDALSIKKAVANGDIVAASEILRQVLANKPKENKWALGAENETSSRAFYQTGG
;
A
#
# COMPACT_ATOMS: atom_id res chain seq x y z
N MET A 1 -4.10 19.43 14.28
CA MET A 1 -4.67 18.97 12.98
C MET A 1 -3.70 19.36 11.89
N LEU A 2 -3.28 18.38 11.09
CA LEU A 2 -2.38 18.57 9.95
C LEU A 2 -3.18 19.02 8.71
N ILE A 3 -2.91 20.23 8.23
CA ILE A 3 -3.54 20.81 7.04
C ILE A 3 -2.44 21.29 6.10
N ASP A 4 -2.58 21.02 4.81
CA ASP A 4 -1.67 21.57 3.80
C ASP A 4 -2.12 22.94 3.26
N LYS A 5 -1.31 23.55 2.40
CA LYS A 5 -1.60 24.87 1.81
C LYS A 5 -2.87 24.94 0.94
N TYR A 6 -3.49 23.81 0.61
CA TYR A 6 -4.73 23.74 -0.17
C TYR A 6 -5.94 23.39 0.69
N GLY A 7 -5.80 23.39 2.02
CA GLY A 7 -6.89 23.12 2.95
C GLY A 7 -7.21 21.62 3.12
N ARG A 8 -6.39 20.71 2.59
CA ARG A 8 -6.62 19.27 2.75
C ARG A 8 -6.16 18.82 4.13
N VAL A 9 -7.02 18.11 4.85
CA VAL A 9 -6.66 17.47 6.13
C VAL A 9 -5.83 16.21 5.84
N VAL A 10 -4.63 16.15 6.40
CA VAL A 10 -3.70 15.02 6.23
C VAL A 10 -3.71 14.15 7.48
N ASP A 11 -4.56 13.13 7.48
CA ASP A 11 -4.78 12.24 8.62
C ASP A 11 -4.37 10.76 8.35
N TYR A 12 -3.68 10.50 7.23
CA TYR A 12 -3.23 9.17 6.84
C TYR A 12 -1.71 9.13 6.61
N LEU A 13 -1.00 8.45 7.50
CA LEU A 13 0.44 8.16 7.39
C LEU A 13 0.67 6.75 6.80
N ARG A 14 1.48 6.66 5.74
CA ARG A 14 1.99 5.39 5.20
C ARG A 14 3.47 5.26 5.51
N ILE A 15 3.88 4.15 6.12
CA ILE A 15 5.24 3.94 6.63
C ILE A 15 5.83 2.73 5.92
N SER A 16 6.85 2.96 5.09
CA SER A 16 7.70 1.89 4.59
C SER A 16 8.68 1.52 5.68
N VAL A 17 8.67 0.28 6.16
CA VAL A 17 9.57 -0.15 7.24
C VAL A 17 10.85 -0.81 6.74
N THR A 18 10.92 -1.14 5.46
CA THR A 18 12.06 -1.85 4.86
C THR A 18 11.99 -1.70 3.35
N GLN A 19 13.12 -1.71 2.66
CA GLN A 19 13.22 -1.82 1.21
C GLN A 19 13.37 -3.28 0.76
N ARG A 20 13.80 -4.17 1.67
CA ARG A 20 13.89 -5.61 1.40
C ARG A 20 12.52 -6.19 1.06
N CYS A 21 12.53 -7.11 0.10
CA CYS A 21 11.37 -7.91 -0.27
C CYS A 21 11.80 -9.36 -0.42
N ASN A 22 10.91 -10.30 -0.12
CA ASN A 22 11.12 -11.73 -0.37
C ASN A 22 10.65 -12.16 -1.78
N PHE A 23 10.06 -11.25 -2.58
CA PHE A 23 9.63 -11.45 -3.97
C PHE A 23 10.44 -10.54 -4.91
N ARG A 24 10.45 -10.80 -6.22
CA ARG A 24 10.97 -9.90 -7.26
C ARG A 24 9.94 -9.63 -8.34
N CYS A 25 8.78 -9.11 -7.90
CA CYS A 25 7.64 -8.86 -8.76
C CYS A 25 8.04 -8.09 -10.03
N ARG A 26 7.66 -8.61 -11.20
CA ARG A 26 8.06 -8.04 -12.50
C ARG A 26 7.64 -6.59 -12.71
N TYR A 27 6.57 -6.14 -12.04
CA TYR A 27 6.07 -4.76 -12.08
C TYR A 27 6.67 -3.83 -11.00
N CYS A 28 7.59 -4.31 -10.16
CA CYS A 28 8.07 -3.58 -8.99
C CYS A 28 9.60 -3.56 -8.85
N MET A 29 10.25 -4.73 -8.79
CA MET A 29 11.71 -4.84 -8.68
C MET A 29 12.25 -6.09 -9.41
N PRO A 30 11.97 -6.24 -10.72
CA PRO A 30 12.32 -7.42 -11.52
C PRO A 30 13.81 -7.78 -11.53
N THR A 31 14.69 -6.78 -11.52
CA THR A 31 16.14 -6.98 -11.75
C THR A 31 16.95 -7.04 -10.45
N THR A 32 16.32 -6.74 -9.31
CA THR A 32 16.99 -6.78 -8.01
C THR A 32 17.29 -8.24 -7.62
N PRO A 33 18.54 -8.62 -7.29
CA PRO A 33 18.84 -9.99 -6.87
C PRO A 33 18.11 -10.37 -5.57
N PHE A 34 17.68 -11.62 -5.38
CA PHE A 34 17.08 -12.08 -4.11
C PHE A 34 18.03 -11.93 -2.91
N SER A 35 19.34 -12.03 -3.16
CA SER A 35 20.41 -11.82 -2.18
C SER A 35 20.65 -10.34 -1.83
N TRP A 36 20.04 -9.41 -2.58
CA TRP A 36 20.20 -7.98 -2.34
C TRP A 36 19.71 -7.63 -0.94
N THR A 37 20.67 -7.25 -0.11
CA THR A 37 20.46 -6.67 1.21
C THR A 37 20.97 -5.24 1.09
N PRO A 38 20.08 -4.24 0.92
CA PRO A 38 20.52 -2.86 0.89
C PRO A 38 21.31 -2.55 2.16
N LYS A 39 22.31 -1.67 2.07
CA LYS A 39 22.89 -1.03 3.26
C LYS A 39 21.84 -0.07 3.80
N GLU A 40 20.76 -0.62 4.35
CA GLU A 40 19.64 0.16 4.82
C GLU A 40 20.10 0.91 6.06
N ASN A 41 20.24 2.22 5.96
CA ASN A 41 20.43 3.07 7.11
C ASN A 41 19.05 3.34 7.75
N LEU A 42 18.36 2.26 8.13
CA LEU A 42 16.99 2.30 8.64
C LEU A 42 16.93 3.06 9.95
N LEU A 43 15.80 3.74 10.14
CA LEU A 43 15.37 4.09 11.50
C LEU A 43 15.02 2.82 12.26
N THR A 44 15.46 2.71 13.51
CA THR A 44 14.99 1.72 14.49
C THR A 44 13.48 1.84 14.68
N PHE A 45 12.84 0.82 15.27
CA PHE A 45 11.40 0.92 15.51
C PHE A 45 11.06 1.94 16.60
N GLU A 46 11.97 2.15 17.54
CA GLU A 46 11.91 3.18 18.58
C GLU A 46 11.97 4.58 17.96
N GLU A 47 12.89 4.83 17.01
CA GLU A 47 12.97 6.10 16.28
C GLU A 47 11.75 6.33 15.37
N LEU A 48 11.29 5.30 14.67
CA LEU A 48 10.06 5.38 13.88
C LEU A 48 8.86 5.68 14.78
N PHE A 49 8.77 5.01 15.93
CA PHE A 49 7.67 5.19 16.87
C PHE A 49 7.69 6.60 17.47
N LEU A 50 8.88 7.15 17.76
CA LEU A 50 9.01 8.53 18.22
C LEU A 50 8.31 9.50 17.26
N PHE A 51 8.57 9.38 15.96
CA PHE A 51 7.89 10.20 14.94
C PHE A 51 6.40 9.86 14.81
N VAL A 52 6.03 8.59 14.85
CA VAL A 52 4.62 8.18 14.73
C VAL A 52 3.77 8.79 15.83
N LYS A 53 4.27 8.91 17.07
CA LYS A 53 3.59 9.62 18.15
C LYS A 53 3.29 11.07 17.76
N VAL A 54 4.28 11.81 17.26
CA VAL A 54 4.11 13.18 16.77
C VAL A 54 2.99 13.26 15.75
N ALA A 55 3.03 12.38 14.74
CA ALA A 55 2.02 12.37 13.69
C ALA A 55 0.60 12.09 14.24
N ILE A 56 0.47 11.14 15.19
CA ILE A 56 -0.80 10.82 15.86
C ILE A 56 -1.31 12.03 16.65
N ASP A 57 -0.45 12.66 17.45
CA ASP A 57 -0.79 13.81 18.29
C ASP A 57 -1.21 15.02 17.46
N GLU A 58 -0.64 15.17 16.26
CA GLU A 58 -1.02 16.23 15.32
C GLU A 58 -2.29 15.93 14.51
N GLY A 59 -2.83 14.72 14.60
CA GLY A 59 -4.15 14.35 14.10
C GLY A 59 -4.18 13.21 13.08
N VAL A 60 -3.10 12.45 12.90
CA VAL A 60 -3.14 11.21 12.10
C VAL A 60 -4.08 10.21 12.75
N LYS A 61 -5.04 9.72 11.97
CA LYS A 61 -6.06 8.75 12.40
C LYS A 61 -5.84 7.36 11.81
N LYS A 62 -5.04 7.27 10.75
CA LYS A 62 -4.82 6.03 10.01
C LYS A 62 -3.34 5.84 9.71
N ILE A 63 -2.87 4.62 9.97
CA ILE A 63 -1.50 4.21 9.67
C ILE A 63 -1.53 2.97 8.78
N ARG A 64 -0.74 3.01 7.69
CA ARG A 64 -0.48 1.83 6.86
C ARG A 64 1.00 1.52 6.91
N ILE A 65 1.33 0.35 7.44
CA ILE A 65 2.66 -0.23 7.39
C ILE A 65 2.82 -0.93 6.03
N THR A 66 3.93 -0.64 5.36
CA THR A 66 4.32 -1.17 4.06
C THR A 66 5.84 -1.43 4.07
N GLY A 67 6.42 -1.70 2.91
CA GLY A 67 7.87 -1.84 2.73
C GLY A 67 8.17 -2.14 1.26
N GLY A 68 9.25 -2.87 1.03
CA GLY A 68 9.23 -3.96 0.06
C GLY A 68 8.23 -5.01 0.53
N GLU A 69 8.67 -5.92 1.40
CA GLU A 69 7.78 -6.80 2.15
C GLU A 69 7.99 -6.55 3.66
N PRO A 70 7.03 -5.92 4.37
CA PRO A 70 7.24 -5.54 5.76
C PRO A 70 7.55 -6.71 6.68
N LEU A 71 7.04 -7.92 6.42
CA LEU A 71 7.27 -9.10 7.27
C LEU A 71 8.71 -9.64 7.22
N VAL A 72 9.56 -9.17 6.30
CA VAL A 72 10.99 -9.49 6.32
C VAL A 72 11.75 -8.69 7.38
N ARG A 73 11.17 -7.60 7.91
CA ARG A 73 11.78 -6.83 8.98
C ARG A 73 11.42 -7.47 10.32
N LYS A 74 12.44 -8.02 10.97
CA LYS A 74 12.34 -8.65 12.29
C LYS A 74 11.68 -7.71 13.30
N ASP A 75 10.89 -8.27 14.21
CA ASP A 75 10.23 -7.60 15.34
C ASP A 75 9.16 -6.56 14.95
N LEU A 76 8.57 -6.70 13.75
CA LEU A 76 7.49 -5.81 13.28
C LEU A 76 6.27 -5.80 14.21
N ASP A 77 5.96 -6.92 14.85
CA ASP A 77 4.90 -7.04 15.84
C ASP A 77 5.17 -6.17 17.08
N VAL A 78 6.43 -5.99 17.48
CA VAL A 78 6.81 -5.06 18.55
C VAL A 78 6.47 -3.62 18.17
N PHE A 79 6.79 -3.21 16.94
CA PHE A 79 6.46 -1.87 16.43
C PHE A 79 4.95 -1.63 16.33
N ILE A 80 4.20 -2.61 15.83
CA ILE A 80 2.74 -2.57 15.79
C ILE A 80 2.18 -2.42 17.20
N LYS A 81 2.73 -3.15 18.17
CA LYS A 81 2.34 -3.07 19.57
C LYS A 81 2.60 -1.68 20.17
N MET A 82 3.77 -1.08 19.94
CA MET A 82 4.05 0.29 20.39
C MET A 82 3.00 1.29 19.90
N ILE A 83 2.61 1.22 18.61
CA ILE A 83 1.58 2.09 18.03
C ILE A 83 0.20 1.81 18.64
N SER A 84 -0.17 0.53 18.75
CA SER A 84 -1.48 0.13 19.26
C SER A 84 -1.64 0.47 20.74
N ASP A 85 -0.60 0.32 21.55
CA ASP A 85 -0.62 0.69 22.98
C ASP A 85 -0.75 2.20 23.16
N TYR A 86 -0.09 3.00 22.29
CA TYR A 86 -0.17 4.46 22.33
C TYR A 86 -1.56 5.00 21.94
N LYS A 87 -2.17 4.42 20.91
CA LYS A 87 -3.46 4.87 20.38
C LYS A 87 -4.33 3.67 19.97
N PRO A 88 -5.02 3.00 20.90
CA PRO A 88 -5.77 1.75 20.62
C PRO A 88 -6.85 1.87 19.54
N ASP A 89 -7.44 3.06 19.37
CA ASP A 89 -8.46 3.35 18.37
C ASP A 89 -7.87 3.68 16.98
N ILE A 90 -6.55 3.85 16.83
CA ILE A 90 -5.90 4.16 15.54
C ILE A 90 -6.22 3.12 14.47
N ASP A 91 -6.47 3.55 13.25
CA ASP A 91 -6.73 2.65 12.13
C ASP A 91 -5.42 2.07 11.58
N LEU A 92 -4.86 1.08 12.26
CA LEU A 92 -3.59 0.42 11.94
C LEU A 92 -3.77 -0.79 11.01
N ALA A 93 -3.04 -0.78 9.90
CA ALA A 93 -3.05 -1.89 8.96
C ALA A 93 -1.71 -2.13 8.28
N LEU A 94 -1.58 -3.32 7.71
CA LEU A 94 -0.41 -3.79 6.99
C LEU A 94 -0.74 -4.00 5.50
N THR A 95 0.16 -3.66 4.59
CA THR A 95 0.16 -4.17 3.21
C THR A 95 1.28 -5.18 3.07
N THR A 96 0.98 -6.40 2.64
CA THR A 96 1.95 -7.51 2.52
C THR A 96 1.59 -8.42 1.34
N ASN A 97 2.58 -9.11 0.79
CA ASN A 97 2.32 -10.20 -0.16
C ASN A 97 1.76 -11.46 0.50
N GLY A 98 1.71 -11.53 1.83
CA GLY A 98 1.07 -12.60 2.57
C GLY A 98 1.90 -13.87 2.77
N PHE A 99 3.01 -14.03 2.04
CA PHE A 99 3.83 -15.25 2.06
C PHE A 99 4.29 -15.69 3.45
N MET A 100 4.57 -14.73 4.35
CA MET A 100 5.05 -15.02 5.70
C MET A 100 3.92 -15.04 6.75
N LEU A 101 2.69 -14.71 6.39
CA LEU A 101 1.58 -14.62 7.35
C LEU A 101 1.30 -15.90 8.13
N PRO A 102 1.53 -17.14 7.63
CA PRO A 102 1.35 -18.34 8.45
C PRO A 102 2.15 -18.29 9.76
N HIS A 103 3.31 -17.61 9.78
CA HIS A 103 4.16 -17.48 10.96
C HIS A 103 3.88 -16.22 11.81
N PHE A 104 3.21 -15.20 11.25
CA PHE A 104 3.08 -13.88 11.88
C PHE A 104 1.65 -13.45 12.17
N ALA A 105 0.64 -13.96 11.47
CA ALA A 105 -0.74 -13.46 11.52
C ALA A 105 -1.27 -13.32 12.96
N LYS A 106 -1.12 -14.37 13.78
CA LYS A 106 -1.55 -14.36 15.18
C LYS A 106 -0.79 -13.33 16.02
N ARG A 107 0.54 -13.28 15.92
CA ARG A 107 1.39 -12.28 16.60
C ARG A 107 1.01 -10.85 16.24
N LEU A 108 0.77 -10.59 14.96
CA LEU A 108 0.36 -9.26 14.47
C LEU A 108 -1.02 -8.87 15.03
N LYS A 109 -1.97 -9.80 15.05
CA LYS A 109 -3.28 -9.58 15.68
C LYS A 109 -3.14 -9.25 17.15
N ASP A 110 -2.36 -10.04 17.89
CA ASP A 110 -2.17 -9.88 19.33
C ASP A 110 -1.42 -8.59 19.68
N ALA A 111 -0.56 -8.12 18.77
CA ALA A 111 0.07 -6.80 18.84
C ALA A 111 -0.90 -5.63 18.56
N GLY A 112 -2.14 -5.89 18.12
CA GLY A 112 -3.16 -4.87 17.89
C GLY A 112 -3.40 -4.50 16.42
N LEU A 113 -2.83 -5.24 15.46
CA LEU A 113 -3.14 -5.04 14.04
C LEU A 113 -4.62 -5.29 13.76
N LYS A 114 -5.28 -4.37 13.05
CA LYS A 114 -6.73 -4.46 12.79
C LYS A 114 -7.06 -5.14 11.47
N ARG A 115 -6.26 -4.90 10.43
CA ARG A 115 -6.53 -5.43 9.08
C ARG A 115 -5.25 -5.56 8.24
N ILE A 116 -5.37 -6.38 7.20
CA ILE A 116 -4.35 -6.59 6.18
C ILE A 116 -4.91 -6.22 4.80
N ASN A 117 -4.10 -5.55 4.00
CA ASN A 117 -4.24 -5.47 2.55
C ASN A 117 -3.24 -6.48 1.95
N MET A 118 -3.73 -7.62 1.46
CA MET A 118 -2.89 -8.68 0.90
C MET A 118 -2.80 -8.52 -0.62
N SER A 119 -1.59 -8.54 -1.17
CA SER A 119 -1.41 -8.55 -2.63
C SER A 119 -1.61 -9.97 -3.18
N LEU A 120 -2.53 -10.12 -4.14
CA LEU A 120 -2.80 -11.38 -4.84
C LEU A 120 -3.18 -11.06 -6.30
N ASP A 121 -2.24 -11.29 -7.21
CA ASP A 121 -2.39 -10.89 -8.61
C ASP A 121 -2.99 -12.00 -9.51
N THR A 122 -3.07 -13.24 -9.03
CA THR A 122 -3.53 -14.40 -9.82
C THR A 122 -3.82 -15.59 -8.90
N LEU A 123 -4.69 -16.51 -9.34
CA LEU A 123 -4.93 -17.81 -8.70
C LEU A 123 -4.22 -18.96 -9.44
N ASN A 124 -3.44 -18.64 -10.47
CA ASN A 124 -2.69 -19.61 -11.25
C ASN A 124 -1.23 -19.69 -10.79
N GLU A 125 -0.78 -20.89 -10.43
CA GLU A 125 0.58 -21.14 -9.90
C GLU A 125 1.69 -20.65 -10.85
N GLN A 126 1.55 -20.88 -12.16
CA GLN A 126 2.57 -20.49 -13.14
C GLN A 126 2.63 -18.98 -13.32
N LYS A 127 1.47 -18.31 -13.36
CA LYS A 127 1.40 -16.84 -13.41
C LYS A 127 1.95 -16.23 -12.12
N ALA A 128 1.64 -16.78 -10.96
CA ALA A 128 2.18 -16.31 -9.68
C ALA A 128 3.71 -16.42 -9.67
N LYS A 129 4.24 -17.57 -10.10
CA LYS A 129 5.68 -17.79 -10.24
C LYS A 129 6.33 -16.83 -11.24
N PHE A 130 5.67 -16.57 -12.36
CA PHE A 130 6.14 -15.64 -13.39
C PHE A 130 6.26 -14.21 -12.86
N ILE A 131 5.25 -13.73 -12.12
CA ILE A 131 5.26 -12.40 -11.52
C ILE A 131 6.30 -12.33 -10.42
N ALA A 132 6.23 -13.20 -9.41
CA ALA A 132 7.08 -13.14 -8.21
C ALA A 132 8.54 -13.58 -8.44
N GLN A 133 8.80 -14.24 -9.58
CA GLN A 133 10.06 -14.90 -9.95
C GLN A 133 10.49 -16.05 -9.03
N LYS A 134 9.52 -16.65 -8.32
CA LYS A 134 9.66 -17.88 -7.52
C LYS A 134 8.27 -18.45 -7.23
N SER A 135 8.15 -19.74 -6.94
CA SER A 135 6.88 -20.35 -6.51
C SER A 135 6.44 -19.78 -5.16
N VAL A 136 5.19 -19.32 -5.07
CA VAL A 136 4.68 -18.54 -3.91
C VAL A 136 3.21 -18.75 -3.60
N LEU A 137 2.40 -19.19 -4.57
CA LEU A 137 0.96 -19.03 -4.47
C LEU A 137 0.40 -19.88 -3.32
N HIS A 138 0.91 -21.10 -3.14
CA HIS A 138 0.55 -21.95 -2.01
C HIS A 138 0.75 -21.23 -0.67
N GLU A 139 1.92 -20.65 -0.41
CA GLU A 139 2.20 -19.92 0.83
C GLU A 139 1.39 -18.63 0.96
N VAL A 140 1.13 -17.92 -0.14
CA VAL A 140 0.30 -16.71 -0.15
C VAL A 140 -1.14 -17.04 0.24
N LEU A 141 -1.73 -18.10 -0.33
CA LEU A 141 -3.06 -18.57 0.03
C LEU A 141 -3.12 -19.11 1.46
N ALA A 142 -2.10 -19.85 1.91
CA ALA A 142 -2.00 -20.25 3.31
C ALA A 142 -1.91 -19.03 4.25
N GLY A 143 -1.21 -17.97 3.83
CA GLY A 143 -1.12 -16.72 4.57
C GLY A 143 -2.44 -15.93 4.63
N PHE A 144 -3.23 -15.99 3.57
CA PHE A 144 -4.59 -15.45 3.55
C PHE A 144 -5.47 -16.13 4.60
N GLU A 145 -5.51 -17.46 4.60
CA GLU A 145 -6.28 -18.24 5.58
C GLU A 145 -5.78 -17.99 7.01
N ALA A 146 -4.46 -18.01 7.24
CA ALA A 146 -3.89 -17.73 8.56
C ALA A 146 -4.26 -16.34 9.10
N ALA A 147 -4.38 -15.33 8.23
CA ALA A 147 -4.85 -14.00 8.62
C ALA A 147 -6.33 -13.99 9.01
N LEU A 148 -7.18 -14.70 8.26
CA LEU A 148 -8.60 -14.85 8.60
C LEU A 148 -8.77 -15.61 9.91
N ASP A 149 -8.05 -16.72 10.11
CA ASP A 149 -8.08 -17.55 11.32
C ASP A 149 -7.59 -16.77 12.56
N ALA A 150 -6.62 -15.87 12.39
CA ALA A 150 -6.20 -14.95 13.44
C ALA A 150 -7.26 -13.87 13.77
N GLY A 151 -8.36 -13.77 13.00
CA GLY A 151 -9.39 -12.75 13.19
C GLY A 151 -8.99 -11.37 12.65
N LEU A 152 -8.07 -11.30 11.69
CA LEU A 152 -7.74 -10.07 10.97
C LEU A 152 -8.75 -9.86 9.84
N LYS A 153 -9.17 -8.61 9.62
CA LYS A 153 -9.92 -8.27 8.40
C LYS A 153 -8.95 -8.27 7.22
N VAL A 154 -9.24 -9.00 6.16
CA VAL A 154 -8.39 -9.03 4.97
C VAL A 154 -9.09 -8.35 3.78
N LYS A 155 -8.33 -7.51 3.06
CA LYS A 155 -8.69 -7.01 1.74
C LYS A 155 -7.66 -7.53 0.75
N ILE A 156 -8.11 -7.83 -0.46
CA ILE A 156 -7.24 -8.27 -1.55
C ILE A 156 -6.96 -7.08 -2.47
N ASN A 157 -5.70 -6.87 -2.80
CA ASN A 157 -5.25 -5.95 -3.83
C ASN A 157 -4.70 -6.75 -5.00
N THR A 158 -5.16 -6.45 -6.21
CA THR A 158 -4.75 -7.10 -7.45
C THR A 158 -4.33 -6.03 -8.44
N VAL A 159 -3.10 -6.07 -8.91
CA VAL A 159 -2.66 -5.23 -10.04
C VAL A 159 -3.23 -5.83 -11.33
N ALA A 160 -4.07 -5.08 -12.03
CA ALA A 160 -4.75 -5.55 -13.22
C ALA A 160 -3.84 -5.35 -14.46
N LEU A 161 -3.36 -6.45 -15.03
CA LEU A 161 -2.38 -6.49 -16.11
C LEU A 161 -3.01 -7.10 -17.37
N LYS A 162 -2.94 -6.33 -18.46
CA LYS A 162 -3.51 -6.69 -19.76
C LYS A 162 -2.71 -7.83 -20.41
N GLY A 163 -3.41 -8.84 -20.92
CA GLY A 163 -2.78 -10.03 -21.52
C GLY A 163 -2.07 -10.93 -20.51
N PHE A 164 -2.40 -10.81 -19.21
CA PHE A 164 -1.76 -11.58 -18.15
C PHE A 164 -2.75 -12.16 -17.14
N ASN A 165 -3.47 -11.32 -16.39
CA ASN A 165 -4.48 -11.75 -15.40
C ASN A 165 -5.86 -11.16 -15.69
N ASP A 166 -6.03 -10.55 -16.85
CA ASP A 166 -7.29 -10.03 -17.37
C ASP A 166 -8.35 -11.12 -17.51
N ASP A 167 -7.94 -12.33 -17.89
CA ASP A 167 -8.73 -13.56 -17.91
C ASP A 167 -9.11 -14.10 -16.51
N GLU A 168 -8.50 -13.60 -15.44
CA GLU A 168 -8.72 -14.07 -14.06
C GLU A 168 -9.45 -13.07 -13.15
N LEU A 169 -9.74 -11.84 -13.61
CA LEU A 169 -10.34 -10.82 -12.74
C LEU A 169 -11.67 -11.27 -12.13
N VAL A 170 -12.50 -11.97 -12.90
CA VAL A 170 -13.77 -12.55 -12.42
C VAL A 170 -13.50 -13.63 -11.37
N ASN A 171 -12.54 -14.53 -11.60
CA ASN A 171 -12.19 -15.61 -10.68
C ASN A 171 -11.63 -15.07 -9.35
N LEU A 172 -10.78 -14.04 -9.42
CA LEU A 172 -10.24 -13.33 -8.25
C LEU A 172 -11.36 -12.62 -7.46
N LEU A 173 -12.31 -12.00 -8.17
CA LEU A 173 -13.49 -11.41 -7.54
C LEU A 173 -14.32 -12.48 -6.81
N GLU A 174 -14.57 -13.62 -7.46
CA GLU A 174 -15.34 -14.72 -6.89
C GLU A 174 -14.66 -15.35 -5.68
N PHE A 175 -13.33 -15.54 -5.75
CA PHE A 175 -12.53 -16.00 -4.61
C PHE A 175 -12.66 -15.05 -3.41
N ALA A 176 -12.46 -13.74 -3.63
CA ALA A 176 -12.55 -12.74 -2.57
C ALA A 176 -13.95 -12.68 -1.96
N LYS A 177 -14.98 -12.71 -2.81
CA LYS A 177 -16.39 -12.73 -2.43
C LYS A 177 -16.75 -13.97 -1.61
N PHE A 178 -16.34 -15.15 -2.04
CA PHE A 178 -16.56 -16.41 -1.32
C PHE A 178 -15.97 -16.37 0.10
N ARG A 179 -14.81 -15.69 0.26
CA ARG A 179 -14.13 -15.50 1.54
C ARG A 179 -14.52 -14.23 2.28
N ASN A 180 -15.63 -13.58 1.89
CA ASN A 180 -16.14 -12.34 2.48
C ASN A 180 -15.07 -11.24 2.65
N SER A 181 -14.14 -11.18 1.70
CA SER A 181 -13.02 -10.23 1.67
C SER A 181 -13.23 -9.27 0.51
N GLN A 182 -13.08 -7.97 0.73
CA GLN A 182 -13.18 -6.99 -0.36
C GLN A 182 -11.94 -7.06 -1.25
N ILE A 183 -12.14 -7.28 -2.55
CA ILE A 183 -11.09 -7.12 -3.57
C ILE A 183 -11.03 -5.68 -4.10
N ARG A 184 -9.82 -5.27 -4.48
CA ARG A 184 -9.52 -4.01 -5.17
C ARG A 184 -8.63 -4.29 -6.36
N PHE A 185 -9.11 -3.96 -7.54
CA PHE A 185 -8.29 -3.93 -8.74
C PHE A 185 -7.56 -2.60 -8.81
N ILE A 186 -6.28 -2.63 -9.14
CA ILE A 186 -5.40 -1.46 -9.18
C ILE A 186 -4.94 -1.31 -10.62
N GLU A 187 -5.20 -0.15 -11.22
CA GLU A 187 -4.56 0.19 -12.49
C GLU A 187 -3.05 0.22 -12.30
N TYR A 188 -2.34 -0.54 -13.12
CA TYR A 188 -0.89 -0.59 -13.06
C TYR A 188 -0.32 0.78 -13.46
N MET A 189 0.43 1.39 -12.54
CA MET A 189 1.23 2.57 -12.83
C MET A 189 2.58 2.12 -13.38
N GLU A 190 2.81 2.41 -14.64
CA GLU A 190 4.11 2.18 -15.25
C GLU A 190 5.20 2.96 -14.47
N ASN A 191 6.32 2.30 -14.23
CA ASN A 191 7.45 2.88 -13.51
C ASN A 191 8.74 2.35 -14.10
N SER A 192 9.79 3.17 -14.04
CA SER A 192 11.08 2.88 -14.70
C SER A 192 11.83 1.68 -14.12
N HIS A 193 11.37 1.14 -12.99
CA HIS A 193 11.96 -0.04 -12.36
C HIS A 193 11.30 -1.35 -12.80
N ALA A 194 10.15 -1.27 -13.47
CA ALA A 194 9.42 -2.44 -13.93
C ALA A 194 9.91 -2.96 -15.27
N LYS A 195 9.45 -4.16 -15.65
CA LYS A 195 9.67 -4.67 -17.01
C LYS A 195 8.83 -3.86 -18.02
N GLU A 196 9.47 -3.49 -19.13
CA GLU A 196 8.87 -2.71 -20.23
C GLU A 196 7.70 -3.42 -20.93
N ASP A 197 7.57 -4.75 -20.79
CA ASP A 197 6.56 -5.56 -21.49
C ASP A 197 5.20 -5.64 -20.77
N LEU A 198 5.08 -5.09 -19.56
CA LEU A 198 3.84 -5.13 -18.79
C LEU A 198 2.96 -3.91 -19.08
N LYS A 199 1.69 -4.15 -19.40
CA LYS A 199 0.68 -3.12 -19.61
C LYS A 199 -0.44 -3.24 -18.59
N GLY A 200 -0.91 -2.11 -18.06
CA GLY A 200 -2.06 -2.06 -17.18
C GLY A 200 -3.38 -2.17 -17.93
N LEU A 201 -4.41 -2.69 -17.26
CA LEU A 201 -5.79 -2.42 -17.64
C LEU A 201 -6.25 -1.08 -17.05
N LYS A 202 -7.07 -0.34 -17.80
CA LYS A 202 -7.79 0.84 -17.30
C LYS A 202 -9.10 0.44 -16.61
N SER A 203 -9.66 1.33 -15.79
CA SER A 203 -10.90 1.12 -15.02
C SER A 203 -12.05 0.62 -15.90
N ASP A 204 -12.21 1.19 -17.09
CA ASP A 204 -13.30 0.83 -18.00
C ASP A 204 -13.11 -0.57 -18.60
N GLU A 205 -11.86 -1.00 -18.82
CA GLU A 205 -11.55 -2.36 -19.25
C GLU A 205 -11.82 -3.37 -18.13
N ILE A 206 -11.43 -3.06 -16.88
CA ILE A 206 -11.72 -3.88 -15.70
C ILE A 206 -13.24 -4.03 -15.53
N LEU A 207 -13.99 -2.93 -15.59
CA LEU A 207 -15.45 -2.94 -15.50
C LEU A 207 -16.06 -3.76 -16.62
N LYS A 208 -15.58 -3.62 -17.87
CA LYS A 208 -16.07 -4.41 -19.01
C LYS A 208 -15.90 -5.91 -18.77
N ILE A 209 -14.77 -6.34 -18.21
CA ILE A 209 -14.50 -7.76 -17.91
C ILE A 209 -15.47 -8.25 -16.82
N ILE A 210 -15.59 -7.55 -15.69
CA ILE A 210 -16.49 -7.96 -14.60
C ILE A 210 -17.96 -7.97 -15.06
N SER A 211 -18.34 -7.00 -15.90
CA SER A 211 -19.69 -6.88 -16.45
C SER A 211 -20.08 -7.98 -17.45
N GLN A 212 -19.15 -8.86 -17.86
CA GLN A 212 -19.49 -10.06 -18.64
C GLN A 212 -20.29 -11.08 -17.83
N LYS A 213 -20.15 -11.08 -16.50
CA LYS A 213 -20.80 -12.04 -15.60
C LYS A 213 -21.74 -11.40 -14.59
N TYR A 214 -21.49 -10.15 -14.18
CA TYR A 214 -22.26 -9.47 -13.16
C TYR A 214 -22.86 -8.16 -13.66
N ASN A 215 -24.02 -7.79 -13.14
CA ASN A 215 -24.46 -6.40 -13.20
C ASN A 215 -23.65 -5.60 -12.17
N VAL A 216 -23.07 -4.48 -12.61
CA VAL A 216 -22.20 -3.64 -11.79
C VAL A 216 -22.80 -2.25 -11.69
N THR A 217 -23.01 -1.78 -10.46
CA THR A 217 -23.42 -0.39 -10.18
C THR A 217 -22.33 0.33 -9.41
N LYS A 218 -22.14 1.64 -9.68
CA LYS A 218 -21.21 2.47 -8.93
C LYS A 218 -21.81 2.81 -7.56
N ASP A 219 -21.05 2.59 -6.51
CA ASP A 219 -21.45 2.91 -5.13
C ASP A 219 -20.96 4.31 -4.73
N GLU A 220 -21.43 4.81 -3.58
CA GLU A 220 -20.97 6.08 -3.04
C GLU A 220 -19.47 6.03 -2.73
N LYS A 221 -18.72 7.00 -3.25
CA LYS A 221 -17.28 7.12 -3.01
C LYS A 221 -17.08 7.63 -1.59
N LEU A 222 -16.44 6.82 -0.75
CA LEU A 222 -16.05 7.25 0.59
C LEU A 222 -15.09 8.46 0.50
N PRO A 223 -15.25 9.48 1.37
CA PRO A 223 -14.33 10.60 1.42
C PRO A 223 -12.88 10.15 1.54
N ASN A 224 -11.98 10.76 0.75
CA ASN A 224 -10.54 10.51 0.73
C ASN A 224 -10.11 9.05 0.41
N ALA A 225 -11.05 8.18 0.00
CA ALA A 225 -10.74 6.81 -0.38
C ALA A 225 -10.08 6.77 -1.76
N PRO A 226 -8.99 5.99 -1.93
CA PRO A 226 -8.32 5.88 -3.22
C PRO A 226 -9.11 5.07 -4.24
N ALA A 227 -10.01 4.20 -3.79
CA ALA A 227 -10.78 3.32 -4.65
C ALA A 227 -12.17 3.92 -4.90
N SER A 228 -12.61 3.91 -6.15
CA SER A 228 -14.04 3.95 -6.46
C SER A 228 -14.64 2.59 -6.09
N ILE A 229 -15.80 2.59 -5.42
CA ILE A 229 -16.46 1.36 -4.99
C ILE A 229 -17.58 1.04 -5.96
N TYR A 230 -17.72 -0.25 -6.28
CA TYR A 230 -18.76 -0.80 -7.14
C TYR A 230 -19.46 -1.93 -6.41
N ARG A 231 -20.73 -2.15 -6.74
CA ARG A 231 -21.63 -3.09 -6.07
C ARG A 231 -22.26 -4.04 -7.10
N LEU A 232 -22.32 -5.31 -6.73
CA LEU A 232 -23.02 -6.37 -7.47
C LEU A 232 -24.46 -6.52 -6.94
N ASP A 233 -25.32 -7.23 -7.68
CA ASP A 233 -26.75 -7.41 -7.32
C ASP A 233 -26.96 -8.10 -5.97
N ASP A 234 -26.06 -9.00 -5.56
CA ASP A 234 -26.09 -9.66 -4.25
C ASP A 234 -25.52 -8.81 -3.10
N GLY A 235 -25.16 -7.56 -3.38
CA GLY A 235 -24.65 -6.61 -2.40
C GLY A 235 -23.14 -6.67 -2.17
N TYR A 236 -22.40 -7.61 -2.79
CA TYR A 236 -20.94 -7.63 -2.69
C TYR A 236 -20.32 -6.35 -3.27
N LYS A 237 -19.33 -5.78 -2.57
CA LYS A 237 -18.66 -4.53 -2.94
C LYS A 237 -17.19 -4.73 -3.24
N PHE A 238 -16.77 -4.40 -4.46
CA PHE A 238 -15.36 -4.37 -4.86
C PHE A 238 -14.90 -2.93 -5.15
N GLY A 239 -13.59 -2.72 -5.27
CA GLY A 239 -13.03 -1.41 -5.59
C GLY A 239 -12.17 -1.41 -6.85
N ILE A 240 -12.05 -0.26 -7.49
CA ILE A 240 -11.04 0.02 -8.52
C ILE A 240 -10.25 1.24 -8.08
N ILE A 241 -8.92 1.12 -8.03
CA ILE A 241 -7.98 2.21 -7.75
C ILE A 241 -7.40 2.67 -9.09
N ASP A 242 -7.77 3.89 -9.47
CA ASP A 242 -7.25 4.60 -10.63
C ASP A 242 -6.42 5.79 -10.13
N PRO A 243 -5.08 5.68 -10.13
CA PRO A 243 -4.19 6.71 -9.63
C PRO A 243 -4.02 7.89 -10.60
N HIS A 244 -4.45 7.76 -11.85
CA HIS A 244 -4.27 8.78 -12.89
C HIS A 244 -5.35 9.87 -12.83
N LYS A 245 -6.51 9.61 -12.20
CA LYS A 245 -7.62 10.57 -12.08
C LYS A 245 -7.34 11.72 -11.10
N HIS A 246 -7.69 12.95 -11.50
CA HIS A 246 -7.47 14.20 -10.73
C HIS A 246 -8.16 14.22 -9.36
N ASP A 247 -9.36 13.64 -9.25
CA ASP A 247 -10.14 13.60 -8.00
C ASP A 247 -9.48 12.77 -6.88
N PHE A 248 -8.40 12.05 -7.19
CA PHE A 248 -7.49 11.46 -6.20
C PHE A 248 -6.68 12.51 -5.43
N CYS A 249 -6.26 13.60 -6.09
CA CYS A 249 -5.38 14.62 -5.52
C CYS A 249 -6.12 15.64 -4.67
N GLU A 250 -7.32 16.06 -5.10
CA GLU A 250 -8.15 17.03 -4.38
C GLU A 250 -8.52 16.56 -2.97
N SER A 251 -8.73 15.25 -2.81
CA SER A 251 -9.06 14.60 -1.54
C SER A 251 -7.87 13.88 -0.88
N CYS A 252 -6.63 14.20 -1.31
CA CYS A 252 -5.45 13.47 -0.84
C CYS A 252 -5.07 13.83 0.61
N ASN A 253 -5.40 12.91 1.52
CA ASN A 253 -5.11 13.01 2.95
C ASN A 253 -3.82 12.31 3.40
N ARG A 254 -2.88 12.04 2.48
CA ARG A 254 -1.75 11.13 2.70
C ARG A 254 -0.42 11.83 2.85
N ILE A 255 0.39 11.31 3.77
CA ILE A 255 1.84 11.54 3.83
C ILE A 255 2.56 10.18 3.94
N ARG A 256 3.77 10.09 3.38
CA ARG A 256 4.56 8.87 3.33
C ARG A 256 5.86 9.06 4.08
N LEU A 257 6.27 8.03 4.80
CA LEU A 257 7.56 7.93 5.46
C LEU A 257 8.32 6.75 4.85
N SER A 258 9.51 7.01 4.29
CA SER A 258 10.39 5.95 3.84
C SER A 258 11.06 5.23 5.02
N ALA A 259 11.62 4.05 4.77
CA ALA A 259 12.31 3.26 5.79
C ALA A 259 13.58 3.95 6.35
N GLU A 260 14.13 4.90 5.60
CA GLU A 260 15.32 5.69 5.95
C GLU A 260 14.99 7.01 6.66
N GLY A 261 13.69 7.31 6.85
CA GLY A 261 13.25 8.53 7.52
C GLY A 261 13.01 9.71 6.57
N LEU A 262 12.69 9.48 5.29
CA LEU A 262 12.30 10.55 4.36
C LEU A 262 10.77 10.72 4.37
N LEU A 263 10.31 11.92 4.72
CA LEU A 263 8.92 12.31 4.57
C LEU A 263 8.65 12.80 3.15
N ILE A 264 7.72 12.11 2.49
CA ILE A 264 7.38 12.26 1.08
C ILE A 264 5.92 12.74 0.98
N PRO A 265 5.66 13.97 0.49
CA PRO A 265 4.32 14.53 0.42
C PRO A 265 3.48 13.98 -0.73
N CYS A 266 4.11 13.53 -1.82
CA CYS A 266 3.44 13.06 -3.03
C CYS A 266 4.15 11.83 -3.62
N LEU A 267 3.39 10.96 -4.28
CA LEU A 267 3.95 9.82 -5.02
C LEU A 267 4.72 10.26 -6.26
N TYR A 268 4.27 11.33 -6.91
CA TYR A 268 4.81 11.79 -8.18
C TYR A 268 6.13 12.54 -8.00
N PHE A 269 6.15 13.52 -7.09
CA PHE A 269 7.28 14.43 -6.93
C PHE A 269 8.39 13.80 -6.08
N GLU A 270 9.63 14.21 -6.39
CA GLU A 270 10.83 13.70 -5.72
C GLU A 270 11.12 14.38 -4.39
N ASP A 271 10.51 15.55 -4.13
CA ASP A 271 10.65 16.30 -2.89
C ASP A 271 10.43 15.43 -1.66
N ALA A 272 11.37 15.50 -0.72
CA ALA A 272 11.27 14.86 0.58
C ALA A 272 12.16 15.58 1.59
N LEU A 273 11.79 15.53 2.87
CA LEU A 273 12.65 16.01 3.96
C LEU A 273 12.94 14.86 4.93
N SER A 274 14.17 14.82 5.44
CA SER A 274 14.60 13.77 6.35
C SER A 274 14.29 14.12 7.80
N ILE A 275 13.53 13.25 8.49
CA ILE A 275 13.33 13.33 9.94
C ILE A 275 14.44 12.65 10.73
N LYS A 276 15.39 12.02 10.04
CA LYS A 276 16.35 11.10 10.66
C LYS A 276 17.17 11.71 11.78
N LYS A 277 17.73 12.90 11.56
CA LYS A 277 18.53 13.60 12.57
C LYS A 277 17.68 14.00 13.78
N ALA A 278 16.45 14.43 13.54
CA ALA A 278 15.53 14.83 14.61
C ALA A 278 15.20 13.64 15.51
N VAL A 279 14.78 12.50 14.94
CA VAL A 279 14.45 11.31 15.73
C VAL A 279 15.65 10.69 16.43
N ALA A 280 16.82 10.67 15.79
CA ALA A 280 18.06 10.17 16.40
C ALA A 280 18.49 11.00 17.63
N ASN A 281 18.20 12.30 17.62
CA ASN A 281 18.49 13.21 18.74
C ASN A 281 17.37 13.25 19.80
N GLY A 282 16.26 12.50 19.60
CA GLY A 282 15.08 12.61 20.45
C GLY A 282 14.31 13.94 20.32
N ASP A 283 14.62 14.75 19.29
CA ASP A 283 14.06 16.08 19.09
C ASP A 283 12.70 16.01 18.37
N ILE A 284 11.65 15.80 19.16
CA ILE A 284 10.26 15.74 18.70
C ILE A 284 9.83 17.07 18.04
N VAL A 285 10.30 18.21 18.57
CA VAL A 285 9.91 19.53 18.07
C VAL A 285 10.45 19.72 16.65
N ALA A 286 11.71 19.38 16.41
CA ALA A 286 12.28 19.41 15.07
C ALA A 286 11.57 18.44 14.12
N ALA A 287 11.21 17.23 14.58
CA ALA A 287 10.49 16.26 13.75
C ALA A 287 9.09 16.77 13.33
N SER A 288 8.38 17.43 14.25
CA SER A 288 7.11 18.12 14.01
C SER A 288 7.26 19.26 13.00
N GLU A 289 8.29 20.09 13.12
CA GLU A 289 8.52 21.20 12.20
C GLU A 289 8.81 20.70 10.77
N ILE A 290 9.61 19.65 10.64
CA ILE A 290 9.86 18.99 9.34
C ILE A 290 8.55 18.48 8.74
N LEU A 291 7.68 17.86 9.54
CA LEU A 291 6.36 17.39 9.07
C LEU A 291 5.52 18.56 8.53
N ARG A 292 5.44 19.68 9.27
CA ARG A 292 4.71 20.88 8.84
C ARG A 292 5.29 21.48 7.56
N GLN A 293 6.61 21.53 7.44
CA GLN A 293 7.28 22.00 6.23
C GLN A 293 6.98 21.12 5.00
N VAL A 294 7.02 19.78 5.16
CA VAL A 294 6.64 18.85 4.07
C VAL A 294 5.20 19.06 3.64
N LEU A 295 4.28 19.30 4.59
CA LEU A 295 2.88 19.56 4.28
C LEU A 295 2.67 20.90 3.58
N ALA A 296 3.39 21.96 3.96
CA ALA A 296 3.36 23.24 3.26
C ALA A 296 3.81 23.10 1.79
N ASN A 297 4.76 22.19 1.52
CA ASN A 297 5.28 21.93 0.18
C ASN A 297 4.46 20.87 -0.60
N LYS A 298 3.44 20.26 0.02
CA LYS A 298 2.62 19.26 -0.66
C LYS A 298 1.98 19.87 -1.92
N PRO A 299 2.15 19.27 -3.11
CA PRO A 299 1.67 19.82 -4.38
C PRO A 299 0.15 19.72 -4.50
N LYS A 300 -0.47 20.58 -5.32
CA LYS A 300 -1.92 20.57 -5.58
C LYS A 300 -2.36 19.22 -6.14
N GLU A 301 -1.66 18.76 -7.17
CA GLU A 301 -1.96 17.54 -7.91
C GLU A 301 -0.69 16.88 -8.42
N ASN A 302 -0.78 15.59 -8.76
CA ASN A 302 0.25 14.89 -9.54
C ASN A 302 0.24 15.40 -10.99
N LYS A 303 1.26 15.07 -11.77
CA LYS A 303 1.33 15.44 -13.19
C LYS A 303 1.22 14.24 -14.14
N TRP A 304 0.73 13.09 -13.66
CA TRP A 304 0.60 11.88 -14.50
C TRP A 304 -0.34 12.10 -15.69
N ALA A 305 -1.35 12.97 -15.57
CA ALA A 305 -2.29 13.26 -16.65
C ALA A 305 -1.76 14.26 -17.71
N LEU A 306 -0.59 14.88 -17.52
CA LEU A 306 -0.07 15.94 -18.39
C LEU A 306 0.83 15.42 -19.52
N GLY A 307 0.38 14.38 -20.23
CA GLY A 307 1.06 13.81 -21.39
C GLY A 307 1.75 12.46 -21.14
N ALA A 308 1.86 11.63 -22.19
CA ALA A 308 2.34 10.25 -22.10
C ALA A 308 3.74 10.11 -21.47
N GLU A 309 4.62 11.09 -21.67
CA GLU A 309 5.97 11.10 -21.08
C GLU A 309 5.96 11.25 -19.55
N ASN A 310 4.85 11.73 -18.98
CA ASN A 310 4.69 11.93 -17.53
C ASN A 310 4.01 10.75 -16.82
N GLU A 311 3.62 9.68 -17.52
CA GLU A 311 2.93 8.55 -16.87
C GLU A 311 3.87 7.63 -16.08
N THR A 312 5.17 7.62 -16.42
CA THR A 312 6.16 6.75 -15.78
C THR A 312 6.72 7.37 -14.50
N SER A 313 6.49 6.74 -13.34
CA SER A 313 7.08 7.22 -12.08
C SER A 313 8.57 6.86 -11.96
N SER A 314 9.41 7.80 -11.50
CA SER A 314 10.80 7.55 -11.11
C SER A 314 10.93 6.79 -9.79
N ARG A 315 9.89 6.84 -8.93
CA ARG A 315 9.84 6.14 -7.65
C ARG A 315 9.37 4.71 -7.85
N ALA A 316 10.11 3.75 -7.32
CA ALA A 316 9.69 2.36 -7.35
C ALA A 316 8.50 2.11 -6.40
N PHE A 317 7.64 1.15 -6.76
CA PHE A 317 6.48 0.74 -5.96
C PHE A 317 6.84 0.37 -4.51
N TYR A 318 7.99 -0.27 -4.30
CA TYR A 318 8.48 -0.68 -2.98
C TYR A 318 8.94 0.49 -2.09
N GLN A 319 9.33 1.62 -2.68
CA GLN A 319 9.77 2.79 -1.91
C GLN A 319 8.59 3.56 -1.34
N THR A 320 7.47 3.56 -2.06
CA THR A 320 6.28 4.36 -1.73
C THR A 320 5.11 3.52 -1.21
N GLY A 321 5.31 2.20 -1.13
CA GLY A 321 4.44 1.23 -0.51
C GLY A 321 3.11 1.05 -1.23
N GLY A 322 3.16 0.70 -2.53
CA GLY A 322 2.00 0.29 -3.38
C GLY A 322 0.63 0.48 -2.74
#